data_AF-F0YC21-F1
#
_entry.id   AF-F0YC21-F1
#
_cell.length_a   1.000
_cell.length_b   1.000
_cell.length_c   1.000
_cell.angle_alpha   90.00
_cell.angle_beta   90.00
_cell.angle_gamma   90.00
#
_symmetry.space_group_name_H-M   'P 1'
#
loop_
_entity.id
_entity.type
_entity.pdbx_description
1 polymer ?
#
loop_
_entity_poly.entity_id
_entity_poly.type
_entity_poly.pdbx_seq_one_letter_code
_entity_poly.pdbx_strand_id
1 'polypeptide(L)'
;LFGVCAAVGFVTPLALSFAPSLRRDPSSSLALFSLFAFAESAVVGVAASAYKLQSVLLALLQTGAATGALTAYAFQPNAKYDLTQVGSALLAGLMVLTVSTVAGVLLKVPMNSLAGSTVGALLFSAFIVHDTQLVVGGKKRQLNTSDYVLGAITLYLDIINLFFYLLRLFG
;
A
#
# COMPACT_ATOMS: atom_id res chain seq x y z
N LEU A 1 12.53 15.86 -11.66
CA LEU A 1 12.06 15.68 -10.26
C LEU A 1 11.15 14.46 -10.13
N PHE A 2 9.97 14.42 -10.76
CA PHE A 2 9.02 13.29 -10.68
C PHE A 2 9.66 11.90 -10.91
N GLY A 3 10.44 11.72 -11.98
CA GLY A 3 11.10 10.43 -12.26
C GLY A 3 12.12 10.00 -11.21
N VAL A 4 12.78 10.95 -10.53
CA VAL A 4 13.70 10.65 -9.42
C VAL A 4 12.92 10.18 -8.20
N CYS A 5 11.82 10.86 -7.86
CA CYS A 5 10.95 10.47 -6.76
C CYS A 5 10.33 9.07 -6.98
N ALA A 6 9.86 8.78 -8.20
CA ALA A 6 9.34 7.46 -8.55
C ALA A 6 10.41 6.36 -8.47
N ALA A 7 11.64 6.66 -8.90
CA ALA A 7 12.76 5.72 -8.76
C ALA A 7 13.10 5.45 -7.29
N VAL A 8 13.12 6.48 -6.44
CA VAL A 8 13.33 6.33 -4.99
C VAL A 8 12.22 5.49 -4.36
N GLY A 9 10.97 5.75 -4.73
CA GLY A 9 9.78 4.99 -4.31
C GLY A 9 9.89 3.50 -4.61
N PHE A 10 10.38 3.15 -5.80
CA PHE A 10 10.57 1.75 -6.22
C PHE A 10 11.82 1.08 -5.61
N VAL A 11 12.94 1.81 -5.55
CA VAL A 11 14.23 1.25 -5.12
C VAL A 11 14.28 1.04 -3.60
N THR A 12 13.66 1.91 -2.80
CA THR A 12 13.78 1.84 -1.34
C THR A 12 13.20 0.56 -0.73
N PRO A 13 11.97 0.13 -1.09
CA PRO A 13 11.42 -1.15 -0.62
C PRO A 13 12.25 -2.35 -1.08
N LEU A 14 12.79 -2.32 -2.30
CA LEU A 14 13.67 -3.38 -2.81
C LEU A 14 14.99 -3.43 -2.03
N ALA A 15 15.63 -2.29 -1.80
CA ALA A 15 16.85 -2.20 -1.02
C ALA A 15 16.66 -2.77 0.39
N LEU A 16 15.58 -2.40 1.07
CA LEU A 16 15.24 -2.96 2.38
C LEU A 16 14.90 -4.45 2.31
N SER A 17 14.32 -4.94 1.21
CA SER A 17 14.00 -6.36 0.99
C SER A 17 15.25 -7.22 0.82
N PHE A 18 16.24 -6.74 0.08
CA PHE A 18 17.47 -7.50 -0.26
C PHE A 18 18.68 -7.21 0.63
N ALA A 19 18.68 -6.12 1.40
CA ALA A 19 19.79 -5.75 2.30
C ALA A 19 19.35 -5.80 3.78
N PRO A 20 19.50 -6.95 4.46
CA PRO A 20 19.16 -7.08 5.88
C PRO A 20 19.97 -6.16 6.79
N SER A 21 21.18 -5.76 6.40
CA SER A 21 22.03 -4.83 7.15
C SER A 21 21.38 -3.46 7.30
N LEU A 22 20.83 -2.91 6.21
CA LEU A 22 20.10 -1.63 6.20
C LEU A 22 18.77 -1.71 6.94
N ARG A 23 18.12 -2.88 6.92
CA ARG A 23 16.86 -3.10 7.63
C ARG A 23 17.06 -3.14 9.15
N ARG A 24 18.13 -3.79 9.60
CA ARG A 24 18.39 -4.05 11.03
C ARG A 24 18.96 -2.86 11.78
N ASP A 25 19.61 -1.93 11.10
CA ASP A 25 20.07 -0.68 11.71
C ASP A 25 18.89 0.32 11.80
N PRO A 26 18.44 0.71 13.01
CA PRO A 26 17.31 1.61 13.20
C PRO A 26 17.51 2.99 12.57
N SER A 27 18.75 3.49 12.57
CA SER A 27 19.04 4.84 12.06
C SER A 27 18.92 4.88 10.53
N SER A 28 19.54 3.92 9.86
CA SER A 28 19.50 3.80 8.40
C SER A 28 18.09 3.47 7.89
N SER A 29 17.36 2.59 8.58
CA SER A 29 16.01 2.19 8.18
C SER A 29 15.01 3.35 8.30
N LEU A 30 15.05 4.14 9.37
CA LEU A 30 14.22 5.35 9.51
C LEU A 30 14.59 6.44 8.50
N ALA A 31 15.88 6.61 8.20
CA ALA A 31 16.32 7.55 7.17
C ALA A 31 15.80 7.14 5.78
N LEU A 32 15.87 5.85 5.44
CA LEU A 32 15.32 5.32 4.20
C LEU A 32 13.79 5.46 4.14
N PHE A 33 13.10 5.19 5.24
CA PHE A 33 11.65 5.39 5.33
C PHE A 33 11.23 6.84 5.09
N SER A 34 11.92 7.79 5.72
CA SER A 34 11.60 9.22 5.55
C SER A 34 11.87 9.71 4.13
N LEU A 35 12.99 9.27 3.53
CA LEU A 35 13.29 9.55 2.12
C LEU A 35 12.21 8.96 1.19
N PHE A 36 11.80 7.72 1.44
CA PHE A 36 10.73 7.06 0.71
C PHE A 36 9.40 7.81 0.82
N ALA A 37 8.95 8.13 2.04
CA ALA A 37 7.69 8.82 2.28
C ALA A 37 7.67 10.22 1.65
N PHE A 38 8.78 10.94 1.68
CA PHE A 38 8.90 12.25 1.02
C PHE A 38 8.83 12.12 -0.50
N ALA A 39 9.57 11.17 -1.08
CA ALA A 39 9.53 10.92 -2.52
C ALA A 39 8.12 10.50 -2.99
N GLU A 40 7.48 9.59 -2.28
CA GLU A 40 6.12 9.14 -2.58
C GLU A 40 5.10 10.27 -2.45
N SER A 41 5.22 11.15 -1.45
CA SER A 41 4.31 12.30 -1.32
C SER A 41 4.31 13.20 -2.56
N ALA A 42 5.47 13.38 -3.21
CA ALA A 42 5.59 14.15 -4.44
C ALA A 42 4.93 13.42 -5.63
N VAL A 43 5.13 12.11 -5.75
CA VAL A 43 4.51 11.29 -6.80
C VAL A 43 2.99 11.29 -6.66
N VAL A 44 2.50 11.07 -5.44
CA VAL A 44 1.07 11.04 -5.11
C VAL A 44 0.44 12.41 -5.34
N GLY A 45 1.09 13.49 -4.93
CA GLY A 45 0.61 14.85 -5.15
C GLY A 45 0.46 15.19 -6.64
N VAL A 46 1.44 14.82 -7.47
CA VAL A 46 1.34 14.99 -8.93
C VAL A 46 0.20 14.17 -9.50
N ALA A 47 0.06 12.90 -9.12
CA ALA A 47 -1.01 12.04 -9.60
C ALA A 47 -2.41 12.55 -9.19
N ALA A 48 -2.57 13.01 -7.95
CA ALA A 48 -3.82 13.56 -7.44
C ALA A 48 -4.20 14.89 -8.09
N SER A 49 -3.22 15.67 -8.58
CA SER A 49 -3.47 16.94 -9.28
C SER A 49 -4.24 16.79 -10.61
N ALA A 50 -4.32 15.58 -11.15
CA ALA A 50 -5.13 15.27 -12.33
C ALA A 50 -6.64 15.20 -12.03
N TYR A 51 -7.03 15.18 -10.75
CA TYR A 51 -8.41 15.06 -10.29
C TYR A 51 -8.94 16.37 -9.70
N LYS A 52 -10.26 16.50 -9.63
CA LYS A 52 -10.90 17.65 -8.97
C LYS A 52 -10.65 17.61 -7.47
N LEU A 53 -10.49 18.79 -6.86
CA LEU A 53 -10.27 18.95 -5.42
C LEU A 53 -11.34 18.23 -4.58
N GLN A 54 -12.61 18.33 -4.97
CA GLN A 54 -13.72 17.67 -4.26
C GLN A 54 -13.56 16.14 -4.23
N SER A 55 -13.18 15.53 -5.35
CA SER A 55 -12.95 14.09 -5.45
C SER A 55 -11.74 13.64 -4.64
N VAL A 56 -10.66 14.43 -4.66
CA VAL A 56 -9.46 14.17 -3.84
C VAL A 56 -9.79 14.19 -2.35
N LEU A 57 -10.51 15.21 -1.88
CA LEU A 57 -10.92 15.31 -0.48
C LEU A 57 -11.85 14.18 -0.05
N LEU A 58 -12.81 13.80 -0.91
CA LEU A 58 -13.71 12.69 -0.65
C LEU A 58 -12.94 11.36 -0.53
N ALA A 59 -12.07 11.06 -1.49
CA ALA A 59 -11.24 9.85 -1.48
C ALA A 59 -10.31 9.81 -0.26
N LEU A 60 -9.74 10.95 0.14
CA LEU A 60 -8.89 11.05 1.33
C LEU A 60 -9.67 10.70 2.61
N LEU A 61 -10.86 11.28 2.79
CA LEU A 61 -11.73 11.00 3.93
C LEU A 61 -12.17 9.53 3.97
N GLN A 62 -12.57 8.97 2.82
CA GLN A 62 -12.94 7.56 2.71
C GLN A 62 -11.77 6.64 3.03
N THR A 63 -10.57 6.95 2.52
CA THR A 63 -9.35 6.17 2.80
C THR A 63 -9.01 6.19 4.28
N GLY A 64 -9.07 7.37 4.92
CA GLY A 64 -8.82 7.50 6.36
C GLY A 64 -9.83 6.71 7.20
N ALA A 65 -11.12 6.83 6.89
CA ALA A 65 -12.18 6.10 7.58
C ALA A 65 -12.04 4.58 7.40
N ALA A 66 -11.81 4.12 6.16
CA ALA A 66 -11.63 2.71 5.85
C ALA A 66 -10.39 2.14 6.54
N THR A 67 -9.24 2.82 6.41
CA THR A 67 -7.99 2.39 7.04
C THR A 67 -8.14 2.32 8.55
N GLY A 68 -8.74 3.32 9.19
CA GLY A 68 -8.99 3.32 10.63
C GLY A 68 -9.88 2.17 11.08
N ALA A 69 -10.99 1.92 10.38
CA ALA A 69 -11.92 0.82 10.69
C ALA A 69 -11.28 -0.56 10.49
N LEU A 70 -10.56 -0.77 9.38
CA LEU A 70 -9.87 -2.01 9.06
C LEU A 70 -8.71 -2.29 10.02
N THR A 71 -7.96 -1.25 10.39
CA THR A 71 -6.90 -1.31 11.39
C THR A 71 -7.47 -1.72 12.75
N ALA A 72 -8.56 -1.08 13.20
CA ALA A 72 -9.25 -1.46 14.43
C ALA A 72 -9.73 -2.92 14.40
N TYR A 73 -10.24 -3.39 13.27
CA TYR A 73 -10.61 -4.79 13.07
C TYR A 73 -9.40 -5.73 13.14
N ALA A 74 -8.25 -5.34 12.59
CA ALA A 74 -7.03 -6.15 12.60
C ALA A 74 -6.51 -6.45 14.02
N PHE A 75 -6.75 -5.56 14.99
CA PHE A 75 -6.41 -5.77 16.41
C PHE A 75 -7.27 -6.83 17.12
N GLN A 76 -8.27 -7.42 16.45
CA GLN A 76 -9.11 -8.46 17.02
C GLN A 76 -8.28 -9.67 17.50
N PRO A 77 -8.34 -10.06 18.79
CA PRO A 77 -7.52 -11.16 19.34
C PRO A 77 -7.90 -12.54 18.79
N ASN A 78 -9.13 -12.76 18.34
CA ASN A 78 -9.61 -14.05 17.86
C ASN A 78 -8.76 -14.63 16.71
N ALA A 79 -8.16 -15.80 16.92
CA ALA A 79 -7.34 -16.50 15.93
C ALA A 79 -8.13 -17.08 14.74
N LYS A 80 -9.47 -17.12 14.83
CA LYS A 80 -10.35 -17.52 13.71
C LYS A 80 -10.34 -16.51 12.56
N TYR A 81 -9.98 -15.25 12.83
CA TYR A 81 -9.91 -14.17 11.85
C TYR A 81 -8.44 -13.82 11.52
N ASP A 82 -7.56 -14.83 11.52
CA ASP A 82 -6.15 -14.68 11.18
C ASP A 82 -5.97 -14.66 9.66
N LEU A 83 -5.85 -13.46 9.09
CA LEU A 83 -5.62 -13.25 7.67
C LEU A 83 -4.15 -13.40 7.30
N THR A 84 -3.21 -13.46 8.25
CA THR A 84 -1.76 -13.59 7.95
C THR A 84 -1.41 -14.84 7.14
N GLN A 85 -2.32 -15.82 7.10
CA GLN A 85 -2.17 -17.05 6.32
C GLN A 85 -2.50 -16.88 4.84
N VAL A 86 -3.31 -15.89 4.45
CA VAL A 86 -3.78 -15.72 3.06
C VAL A 86 -2.87 -14.81 2.22
N GLY A 87 -1.69 -14.43 2.73
CA GLY A 87 -0.75 -13.56 2.03
C GLY A 87 -0.37 -14.02 0.61
N SER A 88 -0.31 -15.32 0.34
CA SER A 88 -0.04 -15.84 -1.01
C SER A 88 -1.18 -15.58 -1.99
N ALA A 89 -2.44 -15.62 -1.52
CA ALA A 89 -3.60 -15.29 -2.34
C ALA A 89 -3.68 -13.78 -2.61
N LEU A 90 -3.37 -12.96 -1.61
CA LEU A 90 -3.28 -11.51 -1.78
C LEU A 90 -2.18 -11.12 -2.78
N LEU A 91 -1.00 -11.74 -2.67
CA LEU A 91 0.09 -11.56 -3.64
C LEU A 91 -0.33 -11.94 -5.06
N ALA A 92 -1.04 -13.06 -5.25
CA ALA A 92 -1.55 -13.44 -6.56
C ALA A 92 -2.51 -12.38 -7.13
N GLY A 93 -3.42 -11.86 -6.30
CA GLY A 93 -4.32 -10.76 -6.69
C GLY A 93 -3.56 -9.49 -7.07
N LEU A 94 -2.52 -9.13 -6.32
CA LEU A 94 -1.67 -7.98 -6.63
C LEU A 94 -0.98 -8.15 -7.98
N MET A 95 -0.41 -9.32 -8.26
CA MET A 95 0.23 -9.61 -9.54
C MET A 95 -0.74 -9.49 -10.72
N VAL A 96 -1.99 -9.95 -10.56
CA VAL A 96 -3.03 -9.80 -11.59
C VAL A 96 -3.34 -8.32 -11.84
N LEU A 97 -3.48 -7.50 -10.80
CA LEU A 97 -3.70 -6.06 -10.95
C LEU A 97 -2.50 -5.37 -11.61
N THR A 98 -1.27 -5.70 -11.22
CA THR A 98 -0.05 -5.16 -11.82
C THR A 98 0.04 -5.50 -13.30
N VAL A 99 -0.19 -6.75 -13.70
CA VAL A 99 -0.18 -7.14 -15.11
C VAL A 99 -1.31 -6.43 -15.87
N SER A 100 -2.50 -6.34 -15.29
CA SER A 100 -3.65 -5.67 -15.91
C SER A 100 -3.39 -4.18 -16.15
N THR A 101 -2.80 -3.49 -15.17
CA THR A 101 -2.44 -2.06 -15.30
C THR A 101 -1.34 -1.84 -16.34
N VAL A 102 -0.30 -2.67 -16.37
CA VAL A 102 0.76 -2.60 -17.38
C VAL A 102 0.21 -2.86 -18.78
N ALA A 103 -0.56 -3.92 -18.96
CA ALA A 103 -1.20 -4.25 -20.24
C ALA A 103 -2.13 -3.12 -20.69
N GLY A 104 -2.91 -2.56 -19.75
CA GLY A 104 -3.78 -1.42 -20.00
C GLY A 104 -3.07 -0.19 -20.53
N VAL A 105 -1.91 0.16 -19.95
CA VAL A 105 -1.07 1.26 -20.42
C VAL A 105 -0.48 0.98 -21.80
N LEU A 106 0.06 -0.22 -22.03
CA LEU A 106 0.68 -0.60 -23.31
C LEU A 106 -0.33 -0.62 -24.46
N LEU A 107 -1.53 -1.14 -24.19
CA LEU A 107 -2.62 -1.24 -25.17
C LEU A 107 -3.49 0.02 -25.23
N LYS A 108 -3.18 1.05 -24.42
CA LYS A 108 -3.95 2.30 -24.30
C LYS A 108 -5.44 2.06 -24.01
N VAL A 109 -5.76 0.99 -23.29
CA VAL A 109 -7.13 0.68 -22.88
C VAL A 109 -7.52 1.67 -21.77
N PRO A 110 -8.73 2.26 -21.81
CA PRO A 110 -9.20 3.13 -20.74
C PRO A 110 -9.24 2.35 -19.41
N MET A 111 -8.41 2.77 -18.44
CA MET A 111 -8.25 2.11 -17.14
C MET A 111 -9.29 2.52 -16.09
N ASN A 112 -10.31 3.29 -16.48
CA ASN A 112 -11.36 3.80 -15.60
C ASN A 112 -12.54 2.83 -15.44
N SER A 113 -12.28 1.52 -15.40
CA SER A 113 -13.37 0.57 -15.16
C SER A 113 -13.80 0.63 -13.69
N LEU A 114 -15.10 0.86 -13.48
CA LEU A 114 -15.71 0.84 -12.14
C LEU A 114 -15.39 -0.50 -11.44
N ALA A 115 -15.57 -1.61 -12.15
CA ALA A 115 -15.29 -2.95 -11.66
C ALA A 115 -13.84 -3.13 -11.23
N GLY A 116 -12.87 -2.72 -12.06
CA GLY A 116 -11.44 -2.84 -11.74
C GLY A 116 -11.06 -2.00 -10.52
N SER A 117 -11.65 -0.80 -10.40
CA SER A 117 -11.36 0.08 -9.28
C SER A 117 -11.97 -0.43 -7.96
N THR A 118 -13.17 -1.01 -8.00
CA THR A 118 -13.78 -1.68 -6.83
C THR A 118 -12.97 -2.91 -6.42
N VAL A 119 -12.53 -3.74 -7.36
CA VAL A 119 -11.70 -4.92 -7.07
C VAL A 119 -10.37 -4.50 -6.43
N GLY A 120 -9.73 -3.47 -6.98
CA GLY A 120 -8.50 -2.89 -6.40
C GLY A 120 -8.71 -2.39 -4.98
N ALA A 121 -9.76 -1.59 -4.74
CA ALA A 121 -10.08 -1.07 -3.40
C ALA A 121 -10.31 -2.20 -2.38
N LEU A 122 -11.04 -3.26 -2.76
CA LEU A 122 -11.27 -4.42 -1.88
C LEU A 122 -9.97 -5.19 -1.60
N LEU A 123 -9.13 -5.38 -2.61
CA LEU A 123 -7.86 -6.08 -2.45
C LEU A 123 -6.93 -5.32 -1.48
N PHE A 124 -6.77 -4.02 -1.67
CA PHE A 124 -5.92 -3.21 -0.78
C PHE A 124 -6.53 -3.04 0.62
N SER A 125 -7.85 -3.08 0.74
CA SER A 125 -8.50 -3.19 2.06
C SER A 125 -8.12 -4.50 2.78
N ALA A 126 -8.04 -5.61 2.05
CA ALA A 126 -7.60 -6.89 2.62
C ALA A 126 -6.10 -6.88 2.98
N PHE A 127 -5.25 -6.24 2.16
CA PHE A 127 -3.84 -6.02 2.48
C PHE A 127 -3.66 -5.20 3.77
N ILE A 128 -4.40 -4.11 3.97
CA ILE A 128 -4.34 -3.31 5.20
C ILE A 128 -4.57 -4.20 6.44
N VAL A 129 -5.59 -5.06 6.41
CA VAL A 129 -5.87 -5.95 7.56
C VAL A 129 -4.75 -6.99 7.73
N HIS A 130 -4.31 -7.62 6.64
CA HIS A 130 -3.22 -8.60 6.65
C HIS A 130 -1.92 -8.02 7.21
N ASP A 131 -1.48 -6.88 6.69
CA ASP A 131 -0.21 -6.25 7.05
C ASP A 131 -0.28 -5.65 8.46
N THR A 132 -1.42 -5.09 8.86
CA THR A 132 -1.62 -4.67 10.25
C THR A 132 -1.51 -5.85 11.21
N GLN A 133 -2.11 -7.01 10.88
CA GLN A 133 -1.98 -8.20 11.72
C GLN A 133 -0.53 -8.71 11.80
N LEU A 134 0.24 -8.60 10.72
CA LEU A 134 1.66 -8.94 10.70
C LEU A 134 2.49 -8.00 11.59
N VAL A 135 2.19 -6.69 11.58
CA VAL A 135 2.89 -5.67 12.38
C VAL A 135 2.53 -5.79 13.87
N VAL A 136 1.24 -5.94 14.19
CA VAL A 136 0.76 -6.06 15.58
C VAL A 136 1.24 -7.36 16.23
N GLY A 137 1.36 -8.43 15.46
CA GLY A 137 1.79 -9.74 15.94
C GLY A 137 0.72 -10.46 16.76
N GLY A 138 1.10 -11.58 17.38
CA GLY A 138 0.17 -12.43 18.15
C GLY A 138 -0.74 -13.33 17.30
N LYS A 139 -0.42 -13.46 16.00
CA LYS A 139 -1.05 -14.37 15.03
C LYS A 139 -0.07 -15.45 14.59
N LYS A 140 -0.48 -16.35 13.69
CA LYS A 140 0.37 -17.46 13.22
C LYS A 140 1.63 -16.98 12.49
N ARG A 141 1.56 -15.83 11.81
CA ARG A 141 2.72 -15.13 11.25
C ARG A 141 2.78 -13.73 11.83
N GLN A 142 4.00 -13.25 12.06
CA GLN A 142 4.25 -11.91 12.56
C GLN A 142 5.60 -11.42 12.06
N LEU A 143 5.76 -10.10 11.95
CA LEU A 143 7.03 -9.49 11.60
C LEU A 143 8.01 -9.61 12.76
N ASN A 144 9.29 -9.73 12.41
CA ASN A 144 10.33 -9.64 13.41
C ASN A 144 10.49 -8.18 13.86
N THR A 145 10.90 -7.95 15.10
CA THR A 145 11.03 -6.59 15.66
C THR A 145 12.03 -5.74 14.90
N SER A 146 12.97 -6.33 14.17
CA SER A 146 13.92 -5.63 13.29
C SER A 146 13.32 -5.14 11.97
N ASP A 147 12.13 -5.60 11.61
CA ASP A 147 11.56 -5.45 10.27
C ASP A 147 10.36 -4.48 10.24
N TYR A 148 10.16 -3.73 11.33
CA TYR A 148 9.04 -2.80 11.50
C TYR A 148 8.99 -1.71 10.42
N VAL A 149 10.15 -1.21 9.96
CA VAL A 149 10.20 -0.21 8.88
C VAL A 149 9.68 -0.80 7.57
N LEU A 150 10.01 -2.05 7.26
CA LEU A 150 9.50 -2.69 6.06
C LEU A 150 7.98 -2.86 6.15
N GLY A 151 7.46 -3.27 7.31
CA GLY A 151 6.02 -3.33 7.56
C GLY A 151 5.33 -1.96 7.46
N ALA A 152 5.98 -0.88 7.92
CA ALA A 152 5.45 0.47 7.76
C ALA A 152 5.40 0.91 6.29
N ILE A 153 6.41 0.54 5.48
CA ILE A 153 6.43 0.81 4.03
C ILE A 153 5.32 0.05 3.31
N THR A 154 5.12 -1.23 3.60
CA THR A 154 4.06 -2.01 2.94
C THR A 154 2.68 -1.47 3.30
N LEU A 155 2.42 -1.20 4.59
CA LEU A 155 1.16 -0.61 5.04
C LEU A 155 0.92 0.79 4.43
N TYR A 156 1.99 1.60 4.29
CA TYR A 156 1.91 2.90 3.62
C TYR A 156 1.50 2.77 2.15
N LEU A 157 2.11 1.82 1.41
CA LEU A 157 1.75 1.53 0.03
C LEU A 157 0.31 1.02 -0.09
N ASP A 158 -0.17 0.21 0.85
CA ASP A 158 -1.54 -0.28 0.83
C ASP A 158 -2.56 0.86 0.94
N ILE A 159 -2.31 1.80 1.86
CA ILE A 159 -3.15 2.98 2.08
C ILE A 159 -3.16 3.88 0.83
N ILE A 160 -2.00 4.13 0.21
CA ILE A 160 -1.91 4.94 -1.02
C ILE A 160 -2.65 4.27 -2.17
N ASN A 161 -2.50 2.95 -2.35
CA ASN A 161 -3.19 2.24 -3.41
C ASN A 161 -4.70 2.27 -3.19
N LEU A 162 -5.18 2.06 -1.95
CA LEU A 162 -6.59 2.23 -1.60
C LEU A 162 -7.08 3.63 -1.96
N PHE A 163 -6.31 4.68 -1.61
CA PHE A 163 -6.63 6.06 -1.99
C PHE A 163 -6.78 6.23 -3.50
N PHE A 164 -5.85 5.73 -4.31
CA PHE A 164 -5.95 5.86 -5.76
C PHE A 164 -7.13 5.09 -6.36
N TYR A 165 -7.47 3.91 -5.82
CA TYR A 165 -8.65 3.18 -6.28
C TYR A 165 -9.95 3.89 -5.91
N LEU A 166 -10.06 4.45 -4.70
CA LEU A 166 -11.19 5.28 -4.31
C LEU A 166 -11.27 6.56 -5.14
N LEU A 167 -10.13 7.22 -5.38
CA LEU A 167 -10.06 8.41 -6.23
C LEU A 167 -10.49 8.12 -7.67
N ARG A 168 -10.17 6.96 -8.22
CA ARG A 168 -10.66 6.52 -9.55
C ARG A 168 -12.16 6.20 -9.57
N LEU A 169 -12.74 5.79 -8.44
CA LEU A 169 -14.19 5.51 -8.34
C LEU A 169 -15.02 6.80 -8.27
N PHE A 170 -14.51 7.83 -7.60
CA PHE A 170 -15.25 9.06 -7.29
C PHE A 170 -14.69 10.34 -7.94
N GLY A 171 -13.69 10.20 -8.81
CA GLY A 171 -12.99 11.29 -9.50
C GLY A 171 -13.27 11.35 -10.97
#